data_AF-A0A3R7AL32-F1
#
_entry.id   AF-A0A3R7AL32-F1
#
_cell.length_a   1.000
_cell.length_b   1.000
_cell.length_c   1.000
_cell.angle_alpha   90.00
_cell.angle_beta   90.00
_cell.angle_gamma   90.00
#
_symmetry.space_group_name_H-M   'P 1'
#
loop_
_entity.id
_entity.type
_entity.pdbx_description
1 polymer ?
#
loop_
_entity_poly.entity_id
_entity_poly.type
_entity_poly.pdbx_seq_one_letter_code
_entity_poly.pdbx_strand_id
1 'polypeptide(L)'
;MNGNYPVSESKNGAYWIFGILLFLLGIIVLHALFELAIYGPQANVNILLFVGGTYYVPALGYFFFSALIAAFFFSYFCYYTVRDLKRGDTDKLLDAFKEELRNSERRVKNDFEKKFAKISMDQFMMSREFKTVGAKIVENMEKMENMFGDWRKYQDILDKQTSVLNNLKKKVEDINLRMTPKPYLTGSSDVEKVVGVGKKTAKAFKSAGIRRVEELVAEETSVLAERTGLSESLVAKIQATAKMLLVPGIDLKVVKHLQKIGVHSLEELVGQSPIDLYRKILVAAGKSKDKPNLEEVAFCVRIAQYYVLRGLNAYGFPMVSFPESLTQTKR
;
A
#
# COMPACT_ATOMS: atom_id res chain seq x y z
N MET A 1 -55.37 -51.35 -72.87
CA MET A 1 -56.20 -52.13 -71.92
C MET A 1 -56.13 -51.45 -70.57
N ASN A 2 -57.27 -50.94 -70.12
CA ASN A 2 -57.45 -50.29 -68.83
C ASN A 2 -57.22 -51.29 -67.69
N GLY A 3 -56.32 -50.94 -66.77
CA GLY A 3 -56.11 -51.65 -65.51
C GLY A 3 -56.08 -50.66 -64.36
N ASN A 4 -57.25 -50.11 -64.03
CA ASN A 4 -57.45 -49.40 -62.76
C ASN A 4 -57.27 -50.41 -61.63
N TYR A 5 -56.14 -50.35 -60.93
CA TYR A 5 -56.00 -50.94 -59.60
C TYR A 5 -56.35 -49.86 -58.56
N PRO A 6 -57.25 -50.14 -57.61
CA PRO A 6 -57.53 -49.18 -56.55
C PRO A 6 -56.29 -49.06 -55.67
N VAL A 7 -55.64 -47.90 -55.68
CA VAL A 7 -54.65 -47.53 -54.68
C VAL A 7 -55.39 -47.47 -53.35
N SER A 8 -55.16 -48.46 -52.49
CA SER A 8 -55.69 -48.42 -51.12
C SER A 8 -54.93 -47.35 -50.33
N GLU A 9 -55.39 -46.10 -50.42
CA GLU A 9 -54.86 -44.94 -49.68
C GLU A 9 -54.79 -45.17 -48.15
N SER A 10 -55.54 -46.14 -47.61
CA SER A 10 -55.56 -46.41 -46.17
C SER A 10 -54.28 -47.09 -45.62
N LYS A 11 -53.46 -47.73 -46.46
CA LYS A 11 -52.31 -48.53 -45.98
C LYS A 11 -51.04 -47.71 -45.75
N ASN A 12 -50.77 -46.70 -46.58
CA ASN A 12 -49.60 -45.83 -46.41
C ASN A 12 -49.71 -44.94 -45.17
N GLY A 13 -50.92 -44.49 -44.81
CA GLY A 13 -51.14 -43.70 -43.59
C GLY A 13 -50.73 -44.45 -42.32
N ALA A 14 -51.00 -45.76 -42.26
CA ALA A 14 -50.65 -46.57 -41.09
C ALA A 14 -49.14 -46.59 -40.81
N TYR A 15 -48.29 -46.73 -41.83
CA TYR A 15 -46.82 -46.73 -41.65
C TYR A 15 -46.29 -45.42 -41.10
N TRP A 16 -46.81 -44.29 -41.60
CA TRP A 16 -46.43 -42.97 -41.11
C TRP A 16 -46.88 -42.77 -39.66
N ILE A 17 -48.09 -43.19 -39.31
CA ILE A 17 -48.60 -43.12 -37.94
C ILE A 17 -47.75 -43.97 -36.99
N PHE A 18 -47.42 -45.21 -37.39
CA PHE A 18 -46.55 -46.08 -36.58
C PHE A 18 -45.12 -45.55 -36.47
N GLY A 19 -44.56 -45.01 -37.55
CA GLY A 19 -43.22 -44.41 -37.55
C GLY A 19 -43.14 -43.19 -36.63
N ILE A 20 -44.14 -42.31 -36.67
CA ILE A 20 -44.24 -41.15 -35.76
C ILE A 20 -44.39 -41.63 -34.31
N LEU A 21 -45.25 -42.63 -34.05
CA LEU A 21 -45.44 -43.19 -32.71
C LEU A 21 -44.13 -43.77 -32.16
N LEU A 22 -43.38 -44.50 -32.98
CA LEU A 22 -42.10 -45.08 -32.61
C LEU A 22 -41.04 -44.01 -32.33
N PHE A 23 -41.00 -42.95 -33.14
CA PHE A 23 -40.11 -41.81 -32.92
C PHE A 23 -40.42 -41.09 -31.60
N LEU A 24 -41.71 -40.86 -31.31
CA LEU A 24 -42.14 -40.27 -30.03
C LEU A 24 -41.77 -41.16 -28.84
N LEU A 25 -41.95 -42.48 -28.96
CA LEU A 25 -41.49 -43.44 -27.95
C LEU A 25 -39.97 -43.38 -27.75
N GLY A 26 -39.20 -43.21 -28.83
CA GLY A 26 -37.75 -43.03 -28.75
C GLY A 26 -37.33 -41.76 -27.99
N ILE A 27 -38.03 -40.64 -28.21
CA ILE A 27 -37.81 -39.41 -27.46
C ILE A 27 -38.13 -39.60 -25.97
N ILE A 28 -39.20 -40.32 -25.64
CA ILE A 28 -39.58 -40.63 -24.25
C ILE A 28 -38.48 -41.44 -23.55
N VAL A 29 -37.92 -42.45 -24.21
CA VAL A 29 -36.80 -43.25 -23.67
C VAL A 29 -35.54 -42.41 -23.50
N LEU A 30 -35.22 -41.55 -24.48
CA LEU A 30 -34.07 -40.66 -24.41
C LEU A 30 -34.20 -39.66 -23.25
N HIS A 31 -35.39 -39.09 -23.07
CA HIS A 31 -35.71 -38.23 -21.93
C HIS A 31 -35.52 -38.98 -20.60
N ALA A 32 -36.04 -40.20 -20.49
CA ALA A 32 -35.87 -41.02 -19.29
C ALA A 32 -34.38 -41.32 -19.00
N LEU A 33 -33.58 -41.55 -20.04
CA LEU A 33 -32.14 -41.76 -19.92
C LEU A 33 -31.40 -40.51 -19.43
N PHE A 34 -31.77 -39.32 -19.93
CA PHE A 34 -31.20 -38.06 -19.45
C PHE A 34 -31.54 -37.80 -17.99
N GLU A 35 -32.81 -37.99 -17.60
CA GLU A 35 -33.25 -37.86 -16.20
C GLU A 35 -32.47 -38.82 -15.29
N LEU A 36 -32.28 -40.07 -15.72
CA LEU A 36 -31.50 -41.07 -14.99
C LEU A 36 -30.01 -40.71 -14.89
N ALA A 37 -29.40 -40.21 -15.97
CA ALA A 37 -27.97 -39.90 -16.02
C ALA A 37 -27.62 -38.63 -15.21
N ILE A 38 -28.52 -37.64 -15.20
CA ILE A 38 -28.28 -36.35 -14.55
C ILE A 38 -28.64 -36.40 -13.07
N TYR A 39 -29.82 -36.94 -12.73
CA TYR A 39 -30.35 -36.88 -11.37
C TYR A 39 -30.21 -38.21 -10.60
N GLY A 40 -29.83 -39.28 -11.28
CA GLY A 40 -29.55 -40.57 -10.68
C GLY A 40 -30.80 -41.46 -10.49
N PRO A 41 -30.61 -42.72 -10.09
CA PRO A 41 -31.66 -43.75 -10.07
C PRO A 41 -32.78 -43.53 -9.05
N GLN A 42 -32.53 -42.72 -8.01
CA GLN A 42 -33.47 -42.41 -6.93
C GLN A 42 -34.27 -41.12 -7.19
N ALA A 43 -34.02 -40.42 -8.30
CA ALA A 43 -34.73 -39.19 -8.63
C ALA A 43 -36.20 -39.47 -8.99
N ASN A 44 -37.10 -38.54 -8.66
CA ASN A 44 -38.52 -38.65 -8.96
C ASN A 44 -38.87 -37.78 -10.17
N VAL A 45 -39.35 -38.40 -11.25
CA VAL A 45 -39.74 -37.71 -12.49
C VAL A 45 -41.26 -37.53 -12.49
N ASN A 46 -41.73 -36.31 -12.74
CA ASN A 46 -43.16 -36.05 -12.94
C ASN A 46 -43.54 -36.36 -14.39
N ILE A 47 -44.22 -37.49 -14.61
CA ILE A 47 -44.60 -37.94 -15.96
C ILE A 47 -45.85 -37.24 -16.51
N LEU A 48 -46.61 -36.51 -15.68
CA LEU A 48 -47.84 -35.81 -16.07
C LEU A 48 -47.64 -34.30 -16.26
N LEU A 49 -46.41 -33.81 -16.21
CA LEU A 49 -46.08 -32.38 -16.28
C LEU A 49 -46.70 -31.71 -17.52
N PHE A 50 -46.74 -32.39 -18.66
CA PHE A 50 -47.28 -31.86 -19.92
C PHE A 50 -48.81 -31.76 -19.97
N VAL A 51 -49.52 -32.49 -19.11
CA VAL A 51 -51.01 -32.50 -19.04
C VAL A 51 -51.51 -31.70 -17.83
N GLY A 52 -50.61 -30.98 -17.13
CA GLY A 52 -50.93 -30.20 -15.95
C GLY A 52 -51.17 -31.02 -14.68
N GLY A 53 -50.76 -32.29 -14.67
CA GLY A 53 -50.88 -33.19 -13.52
C GLY A 53 -49.57 -33.38 -12.76
N THR A 54 -49.66 -33.96 -11.56
CA THR A 54 -48.50 -34.34 -10.75
C THR A 54 -48.55 -35.83 -10.41
N TYR A 55 -47.75 -36.62 -11.14
CA TYR A 55 -47.54 -38.03 -10.82
C TYR A 55 -46.06 -38.37 -10.92
N TYR A 56 -45.48 -38.71 -9.78
CA TYR A 56 -44.05 -38.92 -9.63
C TYR A 56 -43.73 -40.41 -9.67
N VAL A 57 -42.77 -40.77 -10.51
CA VAL A 57 -42.25 -42.13 -10.63
C VAL A 57 -40.73 -42.09 -10.50
N PRO A 58 -40.09 -43.07 -9.83
CA PRO A 58 -38.63 -43.16 -9.82
C PRO A 58 -38.06 -43.19 -11.24
N ALA A 59 -36.99 -42.43 -11.49
CA ALA A 59 -36.35 -42.27 -12.80
C ALA A 59 -35.93 -43.63 -13.38
N LEU A 60 -35.42 -44.53 -12.53
CA LEU A 60 -35.08 -45.89 -12.92
C LEU A 60 -36.32 -46.67 -13.42
N GLY A 61 -37.43 -46.59 -12.69
CA GLY A 61 -38.69 -47.22 -13.09
C GLY A 61 -39.20 -46.65 -14.40
N TYR A 62 -39.21 -45.33 -14.54
CA TYR A 62 -39.63 -44.64 -15.75
C TYR A 62 -38.80 -45.05 -16.98
N PHE A 63 -37.48 -45.20 -16.84
CA PHE A 63 -36.61 -45.68 -17.91
C PHE A 63 -36.93 -47.12 -18.32
N PHE A 64 -37.05 -48.07 -17.38
CA PHE A 64 -37.33 -49.46 -17.74
C PHE A 64 -38.72 -49.63 -18.36
N PHE A 65 -39.74 -48.96 -17.83
CA PHE A 65 -41.10 -49.03 -18.39
C PHE A 65 -41.16 -48.44 -19.80
N SER A 66 -40.56 -47.26 -20.02
CA SER A 66 -40.53 -46.65 -21.35
C SER A 66 -39.75 -47.48 -22.36
N ALA A 67 -38.59 -48.03 -21.97
CA ALA A 67 -37.78 -48.88 -22.83
C ALA A 67 -38.51 -50.18 -23.21
N LEU A 68 -39.22 -50.80 -22.27
CA LEU A 68 -40.00 -52.02 -22.50
C LEU A 68 -41.15 -51.76 -23.49
N ILE A 69 -41.88 -50.65 -23.31
CA ILE A 69 -42.95 -50.24 -24.22
C ILE A 69 -42.39 -49.98 -25.62
N ALA A 70 -41.31 -49.20 -25.73
CA ALA A 70 -40.67 -48.90 -27.01
C ALA A 70 -40.21 -50.18 -27.73
N ALA A 71 -39.61 -51.13 -27.00
CA ALA A 71 -39.18 -52.41 -27.57
C ALA A 71 -40.36 -53.25 -28.09
N PHE A 72 -41.48 -53.29 -27.38
CA PHE A 72 -42.68 -54.00 -27.82
C PHE A 72 -43.25 -53.41 -29.11
N PHE A 73 -43.41 -52.08 -29.17
CA PHE A 73 -43.90 -51.40 -30.37
C PHE A 73 -42.94 -51.52 -31.54
N PHE A 74 -41.62 -51.45 -31.29
CA PHE A 74 -40.60 -51.66 -32.31
C PHE A 74 -40.66 -53.08 -32.89
N SER A 75 -40.78 -54.09 -32.02
CA SER A 75 -40.89 -55.49 -32.43
C SER A 75 -42.14 -55.71 -33.28
N TYR A 76 -43.28 -55.16 -32.87
CA TYR A 76 -44.52 -55.22 -33.63
C TYR A 76 -44.43 -54.52 -34.99
N PHE A 77 -43.81 -53.33 -35.03
CA PHE A 77 -43.59 -52.59 -36.26
C PHE A 77 -42.68 -53.33 -37.25
N CYS A 78 -41.57 -53.90 -36.75
CA CYS A 78 -40.67 -54.73 -37.55
C CYS A 78 -41.39 -55.96 -38.10
N TYR A 79 -42.18 -56.66 -37.28
CA TYR A 79 -43.00 -57.78 -37.74
C TYR A 79 -44.00 -57.38 -38.84
N TYR A 80 -44.72 -56.28 -38.64
CA TYR A 80 -45.72 -55.78 -39.59
C TYR A 80 -45.08 -55.32 -40.91
N THR A 81 -43.95 -54.61 -40.84
CA THR A 81 -43.23 -54.07 -42.00
C THR A 81 -42.57 -55.19 -42.81
N VAL A 82 -41.93 -56.16 -42.16
CA VAL A 82 -41.35 -57.34 -42.84
C VAL A 82 -42.44 -58.19 -43.50
N ARG A 83 -43.64 -58.29 -42.91
CA ARG A 83 -44.78 -59.02 -43.50
C ARG A 83 -45.30 -58.34 -44.77
N ASP A 84 -45.27 -57.01 -44.85
CA ASP A 84 -45.77 -56.25 -46.01
C ASP A 84 -44.71 -56.10 -47.12
N LEU A 85 -43.43 -55.94 -46.75
CA LEU A 85 -42.29 -55.93 -47.68
C LEU A 85 -42.14 -57.24 -48.47
N LYS A 86 -42.62 -58.37 -47.94
CA LYS A 86 -42.61 -59.68 -48.62
C LYS A 86 -43.49 -59.72 -49.90
N ARG A 87 -44.18 -58.62 -50.24
CA ARG A 87 -45.07 -58.49 -51.41
C ARG A 87 -44.57 -57.59 -52.54
N GLY A 88 -43.36 -57.00 -52.50
CA GLY A 88 -42.85 -56.21 -53.63
C GLY A 88 -41.36 -55.88 -53.63
N ASP A 89 -40.66 -56.34 -54.68
CA ASP A 89 -39.38 -55.89 -55.28
C ASP A 89 -38.32 -55.25 -54.34
N THR A 90 -37.90 -55.99 -53.30
CA THR A 90 -37.02 -55.54 -52.19
C THR A 90 -35.54 -55.34 -52.55
N ASP A 91 -35.07 -55.95 -53.62
CA ASP A 91 -33.63 -56.19 -53.76
C ASP A 91 -32.89 -54.94 -54.24
N LYS A 92 -33.51 -54.15 -55.12
CA LYS A 92 -32.89 -52.92 -55.66
C LYS A 92 -32.78 -51.79 -54.65
N LEU A 93 -33.80 -51.61 -53.81
CA LEU A 93 -33.82 -50.57 -52.77
C LEU A 93 -32.84 -50.91 -51.65
N LEU A 94 -32.73 -52.19 -51.31
CA LEU A 94 -31.78 -52.68 -50.31
C LEU A 94 -30.34 -52.48 -50.77
N ASP A 95 -30.03 -52.72 -52.04
CA ASP A 95 -28.68 -52.55 -52.56
C ASP A 95 -28.26 -51.08 -52.66
N ALA A 96 -29.16 -50.19 -53.10
CA ALA A 96 -28.92 -48.74 -53.09
C ALA A 96 -28.68 -48.22 -51.67
N PHE A 97 -29.47 -48.68 -50.70
CA PHE A 97 -29.33 -48.29 -49.30
C PHE A 97 -28.03 -48.83 -48.67
N LYS A 98 -27.63 -50.06 -48.99
CA LYS A 98 -26.34 -50.63 -48.57
C LYS A 98 -25.15 -49.82 -49.11
N GLU A 99 -25.25 -49.34 -50.34
CA GLU A 99 -24.17 -48.55 -50.95
C GLU A 99 -24.05 -47.15 -50.32
N GLU A 100 -25.18 -46.49 -50.05
CA GLU A 100 -25.26 -45.22 -49.30
C GLU A 100 -24.68 -45.36 -47.88
N LEU A 101 -25.04 -46.45 -47.18
CA LEU A 101 -24.50 -46.80 -45.85
C LEU A 101 -22.98 -47.00 -45.89
N ARG A 102 -22.47 -47.73 -46.88
CA ARG A 102 -21.02 -47.97 -47.02
C ARG A 102 -20.24 -46.68 -47.34
N ASN A 103 -20.86 -45.75 -48.06
CA ASN A 103 -20.29 -44.44 -48.36
C ASN A 103 -20.33 -43.50 -47.13
N SER A 104 -21.43 -43.52 -46.36
CA SER A 104 -21.55 -42.73 -45.13
C SER A 104 -20.60 -43.23 -44.05
N GLU A 105 -20.47 -44.55 -43.86
CA GLU A 105 -19.52 -45.17 -42.93
C GLU A 105 -18.08 -44.75 -43.21
N ARG A 106 -17.65 -44.78 -44.49
CA ARG A 106 -16.31 -44.32 -44.88
C ARG A 106 -16.08 -42.84 -44.59
N ARG A 107 -17.07 -41.98 -44.85
CA ARG A 107 -16.96 -40.54 -44.54
C ARG A 107 -16.86 -40.30 -43.05
N VAL A 108 -17.73 -40.93 -42.27
CA VAL A 108 -17.74 -40.82 -40.81
C VAL A 108 -16.41 -41.30 -40.24
N LYS A 109 -15.90 -42.45 -40.68
CA LYS A 109 -14.62 -43.00 -40.23
C LYS A 109 -13.45 -42.05 -40.52
N ASN A 110 -13.36 -41.54 -41.75
CA ASN A 110 -12.28 -40.62 -42.15
C ASN A 110 -12.31 -39.30 -41.36
N ASP A 111 -13.51 -38.74 -41.13
CA ASP A 111 -13.66 -37.52 -40.32
C ASP A 111 -13.34 -37.77 -38.85
N PHE A 112 -13.72 -38.94 -38.33
CA PHE A 112 -13.41 -39.33 -36.96
C PHE A 112 -11.90 -39.49 -36.76
N GLU A 113 -11.21 -40.22 -37.65
CA GLU A 113 -9.76 -40.40 -37.60
C GLU A 113 -9.01 -39.06 -37.67
N LYS A 114 -9.41 -38.15 -38.57
CA LYS A 114 -8.81 -36.81 -38.67
C LYS A 114 -9.01 -35.98 -37.40
N LYS A 115 -10.22 -35.99 -36.84
CA LYS A 115 -10.51 -35.26 -35.59
C LYS A 115 -9.77 -35.86 -34.40
N PHE A 116 -9.69 -37.18 -34.32
CA PHE A 116 -9.00 -37.87 -33.23
C PHE A 116 -7.49 -37.63 -33.27
N ALA A 117 -6.88 -37.67 -34.45
CA ALA A 117 -5.47 -37.34 -34.64
C ALA A 117 -5.17 -35.89 -34.24
N LYS A 118 -6.05 -34.95 -34.60
CA LYS A 118 -5.91 -33.54 -34.20
C LYS A 118 -6.01 -33.36 -32.68
N ILE A 119 -7.02 -33.95 -32.05
CA ILE A 119 -7.21 -33.89 -30.58
C ILE A 119 -6.02 -34.50 -29.84
N SER A 120 -5.49 -35.64 -30.31
CA SER A 120 -4.32 -36.28 -29.72
C SER A 120 -3.06 -35.43 -29.85
N MET A 121 -2.86 -34.77 -30.99
CA MET A 121 -1.72 -33.87 -31.21
C MET A 121 -1.81 -32.63 -30.33
N ASP A 122 -3.00 -32.01 -30.25
CA ASP A 122 -3.24 -30.82 -29.42
C ASP A 122 -3.02 -31.14 -27.93
N GLN A 123 -3.51 -32.30 -27.43
CA GLN A 123 -3.25 -32.75 -26.06
C GLN A 123 -1.76 -33.00 -25.78
N PHE A 124 -1.03 -33.61 -26.73
CA PHE A 124 0.41 -33.86 -26.59
C PHE A 124 1.22 -32.56 -26.52
N MET A 125 0.91 -31.60 -27.40
CA MET A 125 1.55 -30.28 -27.42
C MET A 125 1.27 -29.51 -26.12
N MET A 126 0.03 -29.54 -25.63
CA MET A 126 -0.35 -28.91 -24.37
C MET A 126 0.42 -29.50 -23.18
N SER A 127 0.58 -30.83 -23.11
CA SER A 127 1.36 -31.48 -22.05
C SER A 127 2.84 -31.07 -22.07
N ARG A 128 3.44 -30.92 -23.25
CA ARG A 128 4.81 -30.46 -23.40
C ARG A 128 4.97 -29.00 -22.96
N GLU A 129 4.04 -28.14 -23.34
CA GLU A 129 4.00 -26.75 -22.91
C GLU A 129 3.87 -26.65 -21.38
N PHE A 130 2.94 -27.38 -20.76
CA PHE A 130 2.80 -27.43 -19.30
C PHE A 130 4.08 -27.89 -18.60
N LYS A 131 4.79 -28.89 -19.14
CA LYS A 131 6.07 -29.34 -18.58
C LYS A 131 7.15 -28.25 -18.68
N THR A 132 7.20 -27.51 -19.78
CA THR A 132 8.15 -26.40 -19.96
C THR A 132 7.82 -25.21 -19.05
N VAL A 133 6.53 -24.90 -18.87
CA VAL A 133 6.06 -23.88 -17.95
C VAL A 133 6.36 -24.29 -16.51
N GLY A 134 6.12 -25.55 -16.14
CA GLY A 134 6.48 -26.08 -14.82
C GLY A 134 7.98 -25.97 -14.53
N ALA A 135 8.84 -26.32 -15.47
CA ALA A 135 10.29 -26.19 -15.32
C ALA A 135 10.72 -24.72 -15.11
N LYS A 136 10.15 -23.78 -15.88
CA LYS A 136 10.41 -22.34 -15.72
C LYS A 136 9.90 -21.79 -14.38
N ILE A 137 8.77 -22.28 -13.87
CA ILE A 137 8.23 -21.90 -12.55
C ILE A 137 9.19 -22.35 -11.43
N VAL A 138 9.71 -23.58 -11.49
CA VAL A 138 10.68 -24.09 -10.50
C VAL A 138 11.98 -23.29 -10.53
N GLU A 139 12.54 -23.02 -11.72
CA GLU A 139 13.75 -22.20 -11.85
C GLU A 139 13.54 -20.77 -11.30
N ASN A 140 12.37 -20.17 -11.56
CA ASN A 140 12.03 -18.86 -11.03
C ASN A 140 11.82 -18.87 -9.51
N MET A 141 11.25 -19.95 -8.95
CA MET A 141 11.11 -20.12 -7.50
C MET A 141 12.47 -20.21 -6.80
N GLU A 142 13.42 -20.96 -7.36
CA GLU A 142 14.78 -21.06 -6.82
C GLU A 142 15.53 -19.71 -6.83
N LYS A 143 15.38 -18.94 -7.93
CA LYS A 143 15.90 -17.56 -7.98
C LYS A 143 15.25 -16.65 -6.93
N MET A 144 13.94 -16.81 -6.71
CA MET A 144 13.19 -16.03 -5.72
C MET A 144 13.62 -16.35 -4.29
N GLU A 145 13.84 -17.64 -3.98
CA GLU A 145 14.31 -18.09 -2.67
C GLU A 145 15.71 -17.54 -2.34
N ASN A 146 16.63 -17.57 -3.31
CA ASN A 146 17.96 -16.98 -3.16
C ASN A 146 17.88 -15.46 -2.92
N MET A 147 17.03 -14.74 -3.65
CA MET A 147 16.79 -13.30 -3.42
C MET A 147 16.22 -13.02 -2.03
N PHE A 148 15.30 -13.85 -1.52
CA PHE A 148 14.78 -13.69 -0.16
C PHE A 148 15.84 -13.94 0.92
N GLY A 149 16.73 -14.91 0.69
CA GLY A 149 17.87 -15.18 1.57
C GLY A 149 18.80 -13.97 1.69
N ASP A 150 19.12 -13.34 0.56
CA ASP A 150 19.97 -12.13 0.54
C ASP A 150 19.24 -10.92 1.13
N TRP A 151 17.95 -10.74 0.86
CA TRP A 151 17.15 -9.66 1.44
C TRP A 151 17.10 -9.74 2.98
N ARG A 152 17.02 -10.96 3.55
CA ARG A 152 17.09 -11.16 5.00
C ARG A 152 18.44 -10.73 5.59
N LYS A 153 19.55 -11.00 4.88
CA LYS A 153 20.90 -10.54 5.30
C LYS A 153 20.99 -9.01 5.26
N TYR A 154 20.44 -8.37 4.22
CA TYR A 154 20.38 -6.90 4.15
C TYR A 154 19.57 -6.31 5.30
N GLN A 155 18.46 -6.94 5.67
CA GLN A 155 17.64 -6.47 6.79
C GLN A 155 18.37 -6.57 8.13
N ASP A 156 19.08 -7.66 8.40
CA ASP A 156 19.92 -7.80 9.61
C ASP A 156 21.05 -6.75 9.66
N ILE A 157 21.66 -6.42 8.51
CA ILE A 157 22.65 -5.34 8.40
C ILE A 157 22.02 -3.98 8.71
N LEU A 158 20.83 -3.69 8.18
CA LEU A 158 20.11 -2.44 8.43
C LEU A 158 19.70 -2.30 9.90
N ASP A 159 19.25 -3.38 10.54
CA ASP A 159 18.89 -3.39 11.95
C ASP A 159 20.12 -3.14 12.83
N LYS A 160 21.25 -3.79 12.52
CA LYS A 160 22.53 -3.53 13.19
C LYS A 160 22.97 -2.08 13.02
N GLN A 161 22.92 -1.52 11.81
CA GLN A 161 23.26 -0.11 11.57
C GLN A 161 22.35 0.83 12.34
N THR A 162 21.04 0.57 12.36
CA THR A 162 20.05 1.35 13.10
C THR A 162 20.35 1.33 14.61
N SER A 163 20.73 0.18 15.16
CA SER A 163 21.12 0.06 16.57
C SER A 163 22.39 0.86 16.90
N VAL A 164 23.39 0.84 16.00
CA VAL A 164 24.63 1.62 16.14
C VAL A 164 24.33 3.12 16.08
N LEU A 165 23.50 3.56 15.14
CA LEU A 165 23.09 4.95 15.01
C LEU A 165 22.34 5.44 16.25
N ASN A 166 21.43 4.63 16.80
CA ASN A 166 20.72 4.97 18.03
C ASN A 166 21.67 5.09 19.24
N ASN A 167 22.66 4.20 19.34
CA ASN A 167 23.67 4.27 20.40
C ASN A 167 24.58 5.49 20.23
N LEU A 168 24.99 5.82 18.99
CA LEU A 168 25.75 7.02 18.70
C LEU A 168 24.94 8.28 19.03
N LYS A 169 23.66 8.34 18.63
CA LYS A 169 22.76 9.44 18.96
C LYS A 169 22.68 9.67 20.47
N LYS A 170 22.46 8.60 21.26
CA LYS A 170 22.44 8.69 22.73
C LYS A 170 23.75 9.18 23.31
N LYS A 171 24.89 8.69 22.79
CA LYS A 171 26.22 9.16 23.23
C LYS A 171 26.44 10.62 22.88
N VAL A 172 26.06 11.06 21.68
CA VAL A 172 26.12 12.46 21.26
C VAL A 172 25.23 13.33 22.15
N GLU A 173 24.05 12.85 22.52
CA GLU A 173 23.12 13.57 23.41
C GLU A 173 23.67 13.68 24.84
N ASP A 174 24.24 12.60 25.41
CA ASP A 174 24.93 12.64 26.70
C ASP A 174 26.16 13.54 26.68
N ILE A 175 26.96 13.46 25.60
CA ILE A 175 28.07 14.38 25.36
C ILE A 175 27.56 15.82 25.26
N ASN A 176 26.46 16.07 24.55
CA ASN A 176 25.90 17.41 24.41
C ASN A 176 25.37 17.93 25.76
N LEU A 177 24.75 17.10 26.58
CA LEU A 177 24.32 17.46 27.94
C LEU A 177 25.51 17.78 28.86
N ARG A 178 26.63 17.07 28.69
CA ARG A 178 27.88 17.31 29.44
C ARG A 178 28.69 18.49 28.91
N MET A 179 28.61 18.77 27.62
CA MET A 179 29.43 19.77 26.93
C MET A 179 28.69 21.08 26.63
N THR A 180 27.36 21.15 26.74
CA THR A 180 26.63 22.42 26.60
C THR A 180 26.97 23.29 27.81
N PRO A 181 27.75 24.36 27.64
CA PRO A 181 28.20 25.13 28.78
C PRO A 181 26.98 25.86 29.36
N LYS A 182 26.77 25.79 30.67
CA LYS A 182 25.63 26.46 31.30
C LYS A 182 25.72 27.97 31.06
N PRO A 183 24.60 28.65 30.76
CA PRO A 183 24.62 30.10 30.63
C PRO A 183 24.91 30.75 31.99
N TYR A 184 25.55 31.92 31.97
CA TYR A 184 25.90 32.65 33.20
C TYR A 184 24.63 33.18 33.90
N LEU A 185 23.64 33.62 33.11
CA LEU A 185 22.30 33.97 33.57
C LEU A 185 21.27 32.96 33.05
N THR A 186 20.18 32.81 33.80
CA THR A 186 18.96 32.14 33.34
C THR A 186 17.81 33.15 33.30
N GLY A 187 16.74 32.86 32.56
CA GLY A 187 15.56 33.73 32.52
C GLY A 187 14.97 33.98 33.92
N SER A 188 15.01 32.96 34.78
CA SER A 188 14.59 33.00 36.17
C SER A 188 15.55 33.72 37.13
N SER A 189 16.72 34.16 36.67
CA SER A 189 17.67 34.90 37.51
C SER A 189 17.10 36.26 37.90
N ASP A 190 17.42 36.73 39.11
CA ASP A 190 17.06 38.07 39.58
C ASP A 190 17.77 39.14 38.72
N VAL A 191 17.06 40.22 38.40
CA VAL A 191 17.58 41.37 37.66
C VAL A 191 18.85 41.97 38.30
N GLU A 192 19.04 41.84 39.61
CA GLU A 192 20.24 42.27 40.35
C GLU A 192 21.52 41.51 39.94
N LYS A 193 21.39 40.31 39.36
CA LYS A 193 22.54 39.53 38.91
C LYS A 193 23.10 40.01 37.57
N VAL A 194 22.38 40.88 36.86
CA VAL A 194 22.82 41.43 35.58
C VAL A 194 23.92 42.47 35.82
N VAL A 195 25.02 42.33 35.10
CA VAL A 195 26.13 43.28 35.20
C VAL A 195 25.73 44.66 34.66
N GLY A 196 25.98 45.69 35.48
CA GLY A 196 25.47 47.05 35.25
C GLY A 196 24.23 47.40 36.07
N VAL A 197 23.60 46.42 36.72
CA VAL A 197 22.46 46.64 37.62
C VAL A 197 22.94 46.74 39.07
N GLY A 198 23.12 47.97 39.56
CA GLY A 198 23.37 48.22 40.98
C GLY A 198 22.08 48.24 41.80
N LYS A 199 22.18 48.30 43.13
CA LYS A 199 21.02 48.32 44.06
C LYS A 199 19.94 49.35 43.68
N LYS A 200 20.35 50.55 43.26
CA LYS A 200 19.43 51.63 42.84
C LYS A 200 18.69 51.26 41.55
N THR A 201 19.42 50.78 40.55
CA THR A 201 18.88 50.35 39.25
C THR A 201 17.95 49.15 39.41
N ALA A 202 18.34 48.18 40.24
CA ALA A 202 17.51 47.03 40.58
C ALA A 202 16.18 47.43 41.22
N LYS A 203 16.23 48.37 42.17
CA LYS A 203 15.01 48.90 42.79
C LYS A 203 14.11 49.57 41.75
N ALA A 204 14.67 50.32 40.80
CA ALA A 204 13.90 50.93 39.71
C ALA A 204 13.22 49.86 38.83
N PHE A 205 13.94 48.81 38.41
CA PHE A 205 13.36 47.70 37.66
C PHE A 205 12.27 46.98 38.44
N LYS A 206 12.51 46.66 39.72
CA LYS A 206 11.54 45.97 40.58
C LYS A 206 10.28 46.81 40.82
N SER A 207 10.41 48.13 40.99
CA SER A 207 9.28 49.07 41.07
C SER A 207 8.52 49.17 39.75
N ALA A 208 9.22 49.05 38.62
CA ALA A 208 8.60 48.94 37.30
C ALA A 208 8.00 47.54 37.04
N GLY A 209 8.07 46.59 37.98
CA GLY A 209 7.50 45.24 37.81
C GLY A 209 8.42 44.23 37.12
N ILE A 210 9.66 44.62 36.81
CA ILE A 210 10.68 43.73 36.22
C ILE A 210 11.52 43.14 37.36
N ARG A 211 11.33 41.85 37.63
CA ARG A 211 12.04 41.12 38.69
C ARG A 211 13.03 40.12 38.13
N ARG A 212 12.73 39.57 36.95
CA ARG A 212 13.50 38.50 36.31
C ARG A 212 14.21 38.96 35.05
N VAL A 213 15.30 38.28 34.72
CA VAL A 213 16.09 38.57 33.51
C VAL A 213 15.25 38.35 32.24
N GLU A 214 14.35 37.37 32.22
CA GLU A 214 13.45 37.13 31.08
C GLU A 214 12.52 38.31 30.79
N GLU A 215 11.97 38.91 31.85
CA GLU A 215 11.11 40.10 31.77
C GLU A 215 11.93 41.31 31.29
N LEU A 216 13.15 41.46 31.80
CA LEU A 216 14.06 42.53 31.41
C LEU A 216 14.40 42.49 29.90
N VAL A 217 14.70 41.32 29.34
CA VAL A 217 15.12 41.22 27.93
C VAL A 217 13.96 41.21 26.92
N ALA A 218 12.74 40.91 27.39
CA ALA A 218 11.53 40.87 26.57
C ALA A 218 10.86 42.25 26.42
N GLU A 219 11.01 43.13 27.40
CA GLU A 219 10.43 44.47 27.38
C GLU A 219 11.15 45.40 26.38
N GLU A 220 10.39 46.29 25.73
CA GLU A 220 10.94 47.31 24.84
C GLU A 220 11.79 48.32 25.62
N THR A 221 12.97 48.65 25.08
CA THR A 221 13.95 49.54 25.73
C THR A 221 13.36 50.90 26.10
N SER A 222 12.61 51.51 25.18
CA SER A 222 11.99 52.84 25.31
C SER A 222 10.97 52.86 26.45
N VAL A 223 10.04 51.90 26.44
CA VAL A 223 9.00 51.71 27.46
C VAL A 223 9.61 51.46 28.83
N LEU A 224 10.66 50.63 28.89
CA LEU A 224 11.31 50.32 30.15
C LEU A 224 12.09 51.51 30.71
N ALA A 225 12.74 52.30 29.85
CA ALA A 225 13.43 53.53 30.24
C ALA A 225 12.46 54.54 30.86
N GLU A 226 11.30 54.74 30.24
CA GLU A 226 10.25 55.63 30.75
C GLU A 226 9.74 55.17 32.13
N ARG A 227 9.36 53.89 32.27
CA ARG A 227 8.82 53.32 33.53
C ARG A 227 9.82 53.35 34.68
N THR A 228 11.11 53.22 34.38
CA THR A 228 12.17 53.15 35.40
C THR A 228 12.82 54.50 35.70
N GLY A 229 12.60 55.52 34.84
CA GLY A 229 13.29 56.80 34.90
C GLY A 229 14.79 56.70 34.61
N LEU A 230 15.24 55.63 33.94
CA LEU A 230 16.62 55.43 33.52
C LEU A 230 16.80 55.95 32.08
N SER A 231 18.03 56.31 31.71
CA SER A 231 18.29 56.66 30.30
C SER A 231 18.15 55.43 29.40
N GLU A 232 17.57 55.62 28.22
CA GLU A 232 17.39 54.56 27.23
C GLU A 232 18.73 53.88 26.87
N SER A 233 19.81 54.67 26.76
CA SER A 233 21.16 54.15 26.53
C SER A 233 21.65 53.20 27.63
N LEU A 234 21.29 53.46 28.89
CA LEU A 234 21.68 52.61 30.02
C LEU A 234 20.85 51.32 30.00
N VAL A 235 19.55 51.42 29.75
CA VAL A 235 18.66 50.26 29.64
C VAL A 235 19.08 49.36 28.49
N ALA A 236 19.35 49.92 27.30
CA ALA A 236 19.84 49.19 26.13
C ALA A 236 21.13 48.42 26.45
N LYS A 237 22.08 49.08 27.13
CA LYS A 237 23.35 48.44 27.53
C LYS A 237 23.15 47.30 28.51
N ILE A 238 22.26 47.47 29.49
CA ILE A 238 21.93 46.43 30.48
C ILE A 238 21.24 45.25 29.79
N GLN A 239 20.27 45.49 28.92
CA GLN A 239 19.57 44.45 28.16
C GLN A 239 20.50 43.71 27.21
N ALA A 240 21.37 44.41 26.49
CA ALA A 240 22.37 43.78 25.61
C ALA A 240 23.35 42.90 26.41
N THR A 241 23.81 43.38 27.57
CA THR A 241 24.65 42.59 28.49
C THR A 241 23.92 41.35 28.99
N ALA A 242 22.65 41.48 29.39
CA ALA A 242 21.84 40.35 29.84
C ALA A 242 21.64 39.32 28.71
N LYS A 243 21.35 39.77 27.48
CA LYS A 243 21.21 38.91 26.31
C LYS A 243 22.47 38.11 26.03
N MET A 244 23.66 38.72 26.12
CA MET A 244 24.94 37.99 25.96
C MET A 244 25.12 36.91 27.03
N LEU A 245 24.80 37.21 28.29
CA LEU A 245 25.02 36.30 29.43
C LEU A 245 23.97 35.18 29.56
N LEU A 246 22.83 35.32 28.89
CA LEU A 246 21.84 34.26 28.74
C LEU A 246 22.30 33.17 27.77
N VAL A 247 23.28 33.45 26.91
CA VAL A 247 23.74 32.49 25.91
C VAL A 247 24.71 31.46 26.54
N PRO A 248 24.41 30.15 26.40
CA PRO A 248 25.29 29.06 26.84
C PRO A 248 26.75 29.24 26.41
N GLY A 249 27.66 29.27 27.38
CA GLY A 249 29.11 29.35 27.16
C GLY A 249 29.70 30.73 26.93
N ILE A 250 28.90 31.79 27.03
CA ILE A 250 29.42 33.15 27.17
C ILE A 250 29.57 33.47 28.66
N ASP A 251 30.81 33.55 29.13
CA ASP A 251 31.13 33.90 30.51
C ASP A 251 31.19 35.43 30.70
N LEU A 252 30.81 35.88 31.90
CA LEU A 252 30.95 37.27 32.33
C LEU A 252 32.37 37.83 32.14
N LYS A 253 33.40 37.03 32.39
CA LYS A 253 34.80 37.43 32.16
C LYS A 253 35.00 37.92 30.73
N VAL A 254 34.52 37.16 29.73
CA VAL A 254 34.65 37.50 28.31
C VAL A 254 33.86 38.77 28.00
N VAL A 255 32.61 38.86 28.46
CA VAL A 255 31.74 40.04 28.25
C VAL A 255 32.39 41.31 28.79
N LYS A 256 32.97 41.29 29.99
CA LYS A 256 33.65 42.45 30.57
C LYS A 256 34.79 42.96 29.70
N HIS A 257 35.57 42.07 29.06
CA HIS A 257 36.66 42.48 28.18
C HIS A 257 36.17 42.96 26.82
N LEU A 258 35.12 42.35 26.28
CA LEU A 258 34.45 42.82 25.06
C LEU A 258 33.93 44.25 25.23
N GLN A 259 33.27 44.53 26.35
CA GLN A 259 32.76 45.86 26.66
C GLN A 259 33.87 46.91 26.79
N LYS A 260 35.06 46.54 27.27
CA LYS A 260 36.21 47.46 27.36
C LYS A 260 36.73 47.89 26.00
N ILE A 261 36.59 47.04 24.98
CA ILE A 261 37.02 47.33 23.60
C ILE A 261 35.87 47.86 22.73
N GLY A 262 34.74 48.24 23.34
CA GLY A 262 33.60 48.85 22.67
C GLY A 262 32.61 47.88 22.03
N VAL A 263 32.68 46.58 22.35
CA VAL A 263 31.72 45.58 21.88
C VAL A 263 30.67 45.33 22.97
N HIS A 264 29.43 45.71 22.70
CA HIS A 264 28.36 45.78 23.70
C HIS A 264 27.19 44.81 23.44
N SER A 265 27.15 44.18 22.28
CA SER A 265 26.02 43.34 21.84
C SER A 265 26.49 42.08 21.10
N LEU A 266 25.58 41.11 20.92
CA LEU A 266 25.87 39.90 20.12
C LEU A 266 25.95 40.25 18.64
N GLU A 267 25.17 41.23 18.21
CA GLU A 267 25.09 41.70 16.84
C GLU A 267 26.44 42.31 16.40
N GLU A 268 27.10 43.06 17.28
CA GLU A 268 28.43 43.62 17.03
C GLU A 268 29.55 42.57 16.97
N LEU A 269 29.33 41.37 17.51
CA LEU A 269 30.25 40.24 17.38
C LEU A 269 30.13 39.54 16.04
N VAL A 270 29.00 39.68 15.35
CA VAL A 270 28.80 39.06 14.03
C VAL A 270 29.73 39.71 13.02
N GLY A 271 30.48 38.88 12.29
CA GLY A 271 31.44 39.35 11.28
C GLY A 271 32.79 39.82 11.84
N GLN A 272 32.99 39.82 13.17
CA GLN A 272 34.32 40.08 13.74
C GLN A 272 35.24 38.87 13.54
N SER A 273 36.52 39.15 13.29
CA SER A 273 37.58 38.14 13.30
C SER A 273 37.95 37.78 14.75
N PRO A 274 37.84 36.50 15.17
CA PRO A 274 38.22 36.08 16.52
C PRO A 274 39.65 36.46 16.90
N ILE A 275 40.57 36.39 15.93
CA ILE A 275 41.99 36.67 16.13
C ILE A 275 42.20 38.16 16.39
N ASP A 276 41.57 39.03 15.59
CA ASP A 276 41.72 40.48 15.76
C ASP A 276 41.01 40.96 17.02
N LEU A 277 39.85 40.38 17.35
CA LEU A 277 39.12 40.66 18.57
C LEU A 277 39.94 40.26 19.81
N TYR A 278 40.54 39.07 19.79
CA TYR A 278 41.44 38.62 20.86
C TYR A 278 42.65 39.52 21.00
N ARG A 279 43.27 39.96 19.89
CA ARG A 279 44.39 40.90 19.90
C ARG A 279 44.00 42.24 20.57
N LYS A 280 42.84 42.80 20.21
CA LYS A 280 42.31 44.04 20.83
C LYS A 280 42.09 43.85 22.34
N ILE A 281 41.52 42.72 22.75
CA ILE A 281 41.32 42.39 24.17
C ILE A 281 42.67 42.33 24.90
N LEU A 282 43.68 41.67 24.34
CA LEU A 282 45.01 41.58 24.97
C LEU A 282 45.64 42.95 25.21
N VAL A 283 45.52 43.86 24.23
CA VAL A 283 46.00 45.25 24.34
C VAL A 283 45.25 46.00 25.45
N ALA A 284 43.91 45.92 25.46
CA ALA A 284 43.09 46.61 26.46
C ALA A 284 43.20 46.01 27.88
N ALA A 285 43.49 44.71 27.99
CA ALA A 285 43.56 44.02 29.28
C ALA A 285 44.90 44.20 30.01
N GLY A 286 45.95 44.74 29.36
CA GLY A 286 47.24 45.04 30.00
C GLY A 286 47.88 43.81 30.67
N LYS A 287 48.25 43.90 31.95
CA LYS A 287 48.78 42.77 32.76
C LYS A 287 47.70 42.03 33.58
N SER A 288 46.42 42.15 33.24
CA SER A 288 45.35 41.46 33.97
C SER A 288 45.57 39.95 34.02
N LYS A 289 45.38 39.33 35.19
CA LYS A 289 45.40 37.86 35.35
C LYS A 289 44.15 37.19 34.77
N ASP A 290 43.06 37.95 34.62
CA ASP A 290 41.75 37.43 34.23
C ASP A 290 41.48 37.62 32.73
N LYS A 291 42.47 37.31 31.87
CA LYS A 291 42.33 37.47 30.40
C LYS A 291 41.62 36.26 29.80
N PRO A 292 40.66 36.44 28.88
CA PRO A 292 40.09 35.33 28.16
C PRO A 292 41.15 34.73 27.24
N ASN A 293 41.07 33.43 26.95
CA ASN A 293 41.92 32.79 25.95
C ASN A 293 41.31 32.95 24.54
N LEU A 294 42.08 32.63 23.50
CA LEU A 294 41.62 32.76 22.12
C LEU A 294 40.40 31.87 21.83
N GLU A 295 40.34 30.68 22.42
CA GLU A 295 39.22 29.74 22.22
C GLU A 295 37.91 30.27 22.79
N GLU A 296 37.94 30.89 23.98
CA GLU A 296 36.80 31.54 24.63
C GLU A 296 36.27 32.69 23.76
N VAL A 297 37.16 33.50 23.19
CA VAL A 297 36.78 34.61 22.28
C VAL A 297 36.25 34.08 20.95
N ALA A 298 36.89 33.07 20.36
CA ALA A 298 36.44 32.45 19.12
C ALA A 298 35.11 31.71 19.28
N PHE A 299 34.88 31.09 20.44
CA PHE A 299 33.61 30.48 20.79
C PHE A 299 32.49 31.53 20.85
N CYS A 300 32.74 32.65 21.53
CA CYS A 300 31.79 33.76 21.63
C CYS A 300 31.37 34.32 20.26
N VAL A 301 32.32 34.56 19.35
CA VAL A 301 32.04 35.01 17.98
C VAL A 301 31.20 33.99 17.20
N ARG A 302 31.57 32.71 17.27
CA ARG A 302 30.86 31.62 16.58
C ARG A 302 29.42 31.46 17.07
N ILE A 303 29.24 31.56 18.38
CA ILE A 303 27.93 31.48 19.01
C ILE A 303 27.09 32.71 18.66
N ALA A 304 27.66 33.91 18.67
CA ALA A 304 26.96 35.11 18.20
C ALA A 304 26.48 34.96 16.75
N GLN A 305 27.34 34.46 15.85
CA GLN A 305 26.95 34.12 14.48
C GLN A 305 25.80 33.10 14.44
N TYR A 306 25.88 32.04 15.24
CA TYR A 306 24.83 31.01 15.27
C TYR A 306 23.47 31.56 15.73
N TYR A 307 23.43 32.35 16.80
CA TYR A 307 22.18 32.88 17.35
C TYR A 307 21.61 34.01 16.51
N VAL A 308 22.44 34.95 16.05
CA VAL A 308 21.98 36.12 15.27
C VAL A 308 21.57 35.71 13.84
N LEU A 309 22.36 34.89 13.14
CA LEU A 309 22.04 34.50 11.76
C LEU A 309 20.84 33.56 11.65
N ARG A 310 20.57 32.76 12.69
CA ARG A 310 19.39 31.88 12.73
C ARG A 310 18.17 32.56 13.33
N GLY A 311 18.27 33.83 13.71
CA GLY A 311 17.20 34.57 14.38
C GLY A 311 16.71 33.83 15.63
N LEU A 312 17.62 33.25 16.41
CA LEU A 312 17.26 32.57 17.66
C LEU A 312 17.33 33.58 18.81
N ASN A 313 16.34 33.56 19.70
CA ASN A 313 16.40 34.28 20.97
C ASN A 313 17.48 33.66 21.88
N ALA A 314 17.80 34.34 22.99
CA ALA A 314 18.84 33.92 23.92
C ALA A 314 18.58 32.56 24.61
N TYR A 315 17.42 31.92 24.36
CA TYR A 315 17.03 30.60 24.82
C TYR A 315 17.10 29.52 23.71
N GLY A 316 17.54 29.88 22.51
CA GLY A 316 17.65 28.96 21.38
C GLY A 316 16.34 28.71 20.62
N PHE A 317 15.30 29.52 20.83
CA PHE A 317 14.04 29.46 20.09
C PHE A 317 14.00 30.50 18.96
N PRO A 318 13.38 30.22 17.80
CA PRO A 318 13.24 31.21 16.73
C PRO A 318 12.50 32.47 17.22
N MET A 319 13.00 33.65 16.82
CA MET A 319 12.43 34.99 17.09
C MET A 319 11.13 35.26 16.32
N VAL A 320 10.65 34.29 15.54
CA VAL A 320 9.41 34.42 14.77
C VAL A 320 8.34 33.56 15.43
N SER A 321 7.27 34.22 15.87
CA SER A 321 6.02 33.58 16.25
C SER A 321 5.59 32.60 15.16
N PHE A 322 5.24 31.38 15.55
CA PHE A 322 4.54 30.47 14.66
C PHE A 322 3.32 31.22 14.08
N PRO A 323 3.13 31.26 12.74
CA PRO A 323 1.87 31.73 12.20
C PRO A 323 0.78 30.77 12.69
N GLU A 324 -0.20 31.35 13.39
CA GLU A 324 -1.39 30.69 13.96
C GLU A 324 -2.35 30.14 12.89
N SER A 325 -1.86 29.86 11.67
CA SER A 325 -2.68 29.55 10.49
C SER A 325 -2.73 28.08 10.10
N LEU A 326 -2.40 27.13 10.98
CA LEU A 326 -2.48 25.69 10.68
C LEU A 326 -3.31 24.87 11.69
N THR A 327 -4.26 25.50 12.39
CA THR A 327 -5.27 24.81 13.22
C THR A 327 -6.71 25.07 12.78
N GLN A 328 -6.93 25.30 11.49
CA GLN A 328 -8.24 25.10 10.88
C GLN A 328 -8.17 24.18 9.67
N THR A 329 -8.08 22.88 9.94
CA THR A 329 -8.69 21.88 9.05
C THR A 329 -9.99 21.42 9.70
N LYS A 330 -11.06 21.75 8.99
CA LYS A 330 -12.48 21.56 9.25
C LYS A 330 -12.83 20.16 9.77
N ARG A 331 -13.83 20.13 10.66
CA ARG A 331 -14.75 19.00 10.85
C ARG A 331 -15.53 18.71 9.58
#